data_AF-A0A6J6QI35-F1
#
_entry.id   AF-A0A6J6QI35-F1
#
_cell.length_a   1.000
_cell.length_b   1.000
_cell.length_c   1.000
_cell.angle_alpha   90.00
_cell.angle_beta   90.00
_cell.angle_gamma   90.00
#
_symmetry.space_group_name_H-M   'P 1'
#
loop_
_entity.id
_entity.type
_entity.pdbx_description
1 polymer ?
#
loop_
_entity_poly.entity_id
_entity_poly.type
_entity_poly.pdbx_seq_one_letter_code
_entity_poly.pdbx_strand_id
1 'polypeptide(L)'
;MLAVTTNTHLMLPIICGINVFEAGSVAVQMGVFKASGRKKRLLKMSPIHHHFELSGWPETTVIIRFWIISGICVATAVALFIADFTEQVRR
;
A
#
# COMPACT_ATOMS: atom_id res chain seq x y z
N MET A 1 15.73 7.80 -11.97
CA MET A 1 17.20 7.93 -12.03
C MET A 1 17.80 8.58 -10.78
N LEU A 2 17.28 9.72 -10.29
CA LEU A 2 17.72 10.35 -9.02
C LEU A 2 17.68 9.41 -7.79
N ALA A 3 16.73 8.47 -7.73
CA ALA A 3 16.59 7.54 -6.60
C ALA A 3 17.70 6.48 -6.51
N VAL A 4 18.32 6.12 -7.64
CA VAL A 4 19.39 5.10 -7.71
C VAL A 4 20.73 5.69 -7.29
N THR A 5 20.98 6.96 -7.65
CA THR A 5 22.21 7.68 -7.31
C THR A 5 22.28 8.13 -5.84
N THR A 6 21.14 8.19 -5.14
CA THR A 6 21.04 8.70 -3.75
C THR A 6 20.91 7.58 -2.71
N ASN A 7 21.08 6.30 -3.07
CA ASN A 7 20.83 5.13 -2.19
C ASN A 7 19.40 5.03 -1.58
N THR A 8 18.46 5.84 -2.06
CA THR A 8 17.04 5.85 -1.64
C THR A 8 16.18 4.72 -2.20
N HIS A 9 16.76 3.55 -2.49
CA HIS A 9 15.99 2.40 -3.00
C HIS A 9 14.93 1.91 -2.01
N LEU A 10 15.16 2.09 -0.70
CA LEU A 10 14.24 1.70 0.37
C LEU A 10 13.00 2.61 0.51
N MET A 11 12.98 3.78 -0.12
CA MET A 11 11.84 4.72 -0.06
C MET A 11 10.68 4.33 -0.99
N LEU A 12 10.99 3.70 -2.13
CA LEU A 12 10.00 3.27 -3.12
C LEU A 12 8.87 2.39 -2.55
N PRO A 13 9.16 1.32 -1.78
CA PRO A 13 8.10 0.47 -1.22
C PRO A 13 7.25 1.20 -0.17
N ILE A 14 7.77 2.24 0.50
CA ILE A 14 7.01 3.04 1.48
C ILE A 14 6.02 3.95 0.74
N ILE A 15 6.47 4.62 -0.32
CA ILE A 15 5.63 5.47 -1.17
C ILE A 15 4.55 4.65 -1.87
N CYS A 16 4.90 3.46 -2.35
CA CYS A 16 3.96 2.53 -2.97
C CYS A 16 3.21 1.65 -1.96
N GLY A 17 3.35 1.87 -0.65
CA GLY A 17 2.89 0.94 0.38
C GLY A 17 1.41 0.57 0.28
N ILE A 18 0.54 1.56 0.05
CA ILE A 18 -0.91 1.32 -0.11
C ILE A 18 -1.22 0.52 -1.39
N ASN A 19 -0.53 0.80 -2.50
CA ASN A 19 -0.72 0.11 -3.78
C ASN A 19 -0.19 -1.33 -3.70
N VAL A 20 0.92 -1.55 -3.00
CA VAL A 20 1.46 -2.89 -2.71
C VAL A 20 0.49 -3.66 -1.82
N PHE A 21 -0.16 -3.01 -0.86
CA PHE A 21 -1.14 -3.65 0.00
C PHE A 21 -2.40 -4.05 -0.78
N GLU A 22 -2.85 -3.19 -1.70
CA GLU A 22 -3.99 -3.49 -2.57
C GLU A 22 -3.69 -4.65 -3.53
N ALA A 23 -2.59 -4.58 -4.28
CA ALA A 23 -2.17 -5.67 -5.17
C ALA A 23 -1.83 -6.96 -4.40
N GLY A 24 -1.21 -6.82 -3.23
CA GLY A 24 -0.89 -7.91 -2.31
C GLY A 24 -2.14 -8.62 -1.78
N SER A 25 -3.22 -7.89 -1.52
CA SER A 25 -4.49 -8.49 -1.09
C SER A 25 -5.07 -9.44 -2.14
N VAL A 26 -4.95 -9.08 -3.43
CA VAL A 26 -5.37 -9.93 -4.55
C VAL A 26 -4.47 -11.15 -4.65
N ALA A 27 -3.14 -10.97 -4.51
CA ALA A 27 -2.18 -12.07 -4.54
C ALA A 27 -2.40 -13.08 -3.39
N VAL A 28 -2.62 -12.60 -2.16
CA VAL A 28 -2.94 -13.44 -0.99
C VAL A 28 -4.27 -14.15 -1.18
N GLN A 29 -5.30 -13.45 -1.67
CA GLN A 29 -6.60 -14.06 -1.94
C GLN A 29 -6.50 -15.14 -3.01
N MET A 30 -5.77 -14.90 -4.10
CA MET A 30 -5.52 -15.92 -5.12
C MET A 30 -4.68 -17.09 -4.59
N GLY A 31 -3.69 -16.81 -3.75
CA GLY A 31 -2.85 -17.82 -3.09
C GLY A 31 -3.68 -18.77 -2.22
N VAL A 32 -4.53 -18.23 -1.34
CA VAL A 32 -5.40 -19.04 -0.47
C VAL A 32 -6.50 -19.74 -1.26
N PHE A 33 -7.05 -19.10 -2.29
CA PHE A 33 -8.03 -19.74 -3.16
C PHE A 33 -7.42 -20.92 -3.93
N LYS A 34 -6.18 -20.81 -4.39
CA LYS A 34 -5.45 -21.89 -5.06
C LYS A 34 -5.04 -23.00 -4.07
N ALA A 35 -4.56 -22.64 -2.88
CA ALA A 35 -4.15 -23.59 -1.85
C ALA A 35 -5.34 -24.36 -1.24
N SER A 36 -6.52 -23.74 -1.12
CA SER A 36 -7.72 -24.37 -0.57
C SER A 36 -8.55 -25.17 -1.59
N GLY A 37 -8.03 -25.38 -2.80
CA GLY A 37 -8.76 -26.08 -3.86
C GLY A 37 -10.02 -25.34 -4.31
N ARG A 38 -9.98 -24.00 -4.32
CA ARG A 38 -11.08 -23.09 -4.73
C ARG A 38 -12.30 -23.08 -3.80
N LYS A 39 -12.17 -23.60 -2.57
CA LYS A 39 -13.30 -23.70 -1.62
C LYS A 39 -13.36 -22.56 -0.59
N LYS A 40 -12.23 -21.95 -0.22
CA LYS A 40 -12.19 -20.86 0.77
C LYS A 40 -11.74 -19.54 0.15
N ARG A 41 -12.50 -18.48 0.44
CA ARG A 41 -12.17 -17.08 0.16
C ARG A 41 -11.97 -16.36 1.49
N LEU A 42 -10.83 -15.70 1.69
CA LEU A 42 -10.52 -14.93 2.91
C LEU A 42 -11.28 -13.60 2.96
N LEU A 43 -11.43 -12.94 1.81
CA LEU A 43 -12.19 -11.71 1.66
C LEU A 43 -13.46 -11.99 0.83
N LYS A 44 -14.54 -11.24 1.11
CA LYS A 44 -15.78 -11.31 0.30
C LYS A 44 -15.52 -10.99 -1.17
N MET A 45 -14.64 -10.04 -1.47
CA MET A 45 -14.17 -9.68 -2.81
C MET A 45 -12.79 -9.03 -2.71
N SER A 46 -11.94 -9.27 -3.70
CA SER A 46 -10.67 -8.55 -3.88
C SER A 46 -10.83 -7.61 -5.07
N PRO A 47 -10.24 -6.40 -5.04
CA PRO A 47 -9.32 -5.88 -4.02
C PRO A 47 -10.04 -5.37 -2.75
N ILE A 48 -9.27 -4.92 -1.75
CA ILE A 48 -9.77 -4.54 -0.41
C ILE A 48 -10.87 -3.46 -0.46
N HIS A 49 -10.84 -2.53 -1.42
CA HIS A 49 -11.86 -1.49 -1.52
C HIS A 49 -13.26 -2.06 -1.81
N HIS A 50 -13.36 -3.08 -2.69
CA HIS A 50 -14.63 -3.77 -2.95
C HIS A 50 -15.11 -4.58 -1.73
N HIS A 51 -14.20 -5.04 -0.87
CA HIS A 51 -14.60 -5.66 0.40
C HIS A 51 -15.37 -4.68 1.29
N PHE A 52 -14.94 -3.42 1.36
CA PHE A 52 -15.62 -2.38 2.13
C PHE A 52 -16.94 -1.94 1.49
N GLU A 53 -17.00 -1.89 0.17
CA GLU A 53 -18.23 -1.59 -0.57
C GLU A 53 -19.32 -2.65 -0.31
N LEU A 54 -18.97 -3.93 -0.36
CA LEU A 54 -19.84 -5.06 0.00
C LEU A 54 -20.21 -5.11 1.50
N SER A 55 -19.50 -4.35 2.33
CA SER A 55 -19.84 -4.16 3.75
C SER A 55 -20.83 -3.01 3.98
N GLY A 56 -21.32 -2.38 2.90
CA GLY A 56 -22.32 -1.33 2.93
C GLY A 56 -21.76 0.09 2.92
N TRP A 57 -20.48 0.28 2.59
CA TRP A 57 -19.90 1.61 2.52
C TRP A 57 -20.08 2.21 1.11
N PRO A 58 -20.47 3.48 0.99
CA PRO A 58 -20.52 4.15 -0.30
C PRO A 58 -19.10 4.31 -0.86
N GLU A 59 -18.96 4.06 -2.17
CA GLU A 59 -17.70 4.05 -2.91
C GLU A 59 -16.85 5.30 -2.61
N THR A 60 -17.48 6.48 -2.64
CA THR A 60 -16.83 7.76 -2.38
C THR A 60 -16.17 7.82 -1.00
N THR A 61 -16.81 7.26 0.04
CA THR A 61 -16.25 7.24 1.40
C THR A 61 -15.04 6.30 1.50
N VAL A 62 -15.06 5.17 0.78
CA VAL A 62 -13.92 4.25 0.73
C VAL A 62 -12.73 4.92 0.03
N ILE A 63 -12.98 5.55 -1.13
CA ILE A 63 -11.94 6.26 -1.91
C ILE A 63 -11.27 7.35 -1.06
N ILE A 64 -12.06 8.21 -0.42
CA ILE A 64 -11.51 9.33 0.38
C ILE A 64 -10.66 8.80 1.54
N ARG A 65 -11.11 7.75 2.23
CA ARG A 65 -10.34 7.16 3.35
C ARG A 65 -9.04 6.52 2.87
N PHE A 66 -9.07 5.81 1.73
CA PHE A 66 -7.86 5.26 1.13
C PHE A 66 -6.88 6.35 0.71
N TRP A 67 -7.36 7.48 0.18
CA TRP A 67 -6.53 8.65 -0.12
C TRP A 67 -5.89 9.26 1.11
N ILE A 68 -6.61 9.38 2.23
CA ILE A 68 -6.05 9.88 3.48
C ILE A 68 -4.92 8.95 3.97
N ILE A 69 -5.14 7.64 3.96
CA ILE A 69 -4.12 6.66 4.38
C ILE A 69 -2.91 6.72 3.43
N SER A 70 -3.15 6.79 2.11
CA SER A 70 -2.10 6.97 1.11
C SER A 70 -1.30 8.26 1.37
N GLY A 71 -1.98 9.37 1.65
CA GLY A 71 -1.37 10.64 1.97
C GLY A 71 -0.47 10.58 3.20
N ILE A 72 -0.90 9.90 4.27
CA ILE A 72 -0.11 9.68 5.49
C ILE A 72 1.13 8.83 5.20
N CYS A 73 1.00 7.75 4.43
CA CYS A 73 2.14 6.91 4.02
C CYS A 73 3.17 7.72 3.23
N VAL A 74 2.72 8.52 2.25
CA VAL A 74 3.60 9.37 1.44
C VAL A 74 4.27 10.45 2.31
N ALA A 75 3.51 11.11 3.19
CA ALA A 75 4.05 12.11 4.10
C ALA A 75 5.14 11.53 5.02
N THR A 76 4.92 10.31 5.53
CA THR A 76 5.89 9.60 6.38
C THR A 76 7.15 9.23 5.58
N ALA A 77 7.00 8.75 4.33
CA ALA A 77 8.14 8.46 3.47
C ALA A 77 8.99 9.71 3.20
N VAL A 78 8.34 10.83 2.88
CA VAL A 78 9.02 12.10 2.64
C VAL A 78 9.72 12.62 3.89
N ALA A 79 9.08 12.51 5.08
CA ALA A 79 9.70 12.90 6.34
C ALA A 79 10.96 12.09 6.65
N LEU A 80 10.91 10.77 6.47
CA LEU A 80 12.07 9.90 6.64
C LEU A 80 13.17 10.21 5.63
N PHE A 81 12.81 10.56 4.38
CA PHE A 81 13.78 10.95 3.36
C PHE A 81 14.51 12.24 3.73
N ILE A 82 13.78 13.25 4.20
CA ILE A 82 14.37 14.52 4.63
C ILE A 82 15.28 14.30 5.84
N ALA A 83 14.89 13.45 6.79
CA ALA A 83 15.71 13.11 7.95
C ALA A 83 17.04 12.44 7.54
N ASP A 84 16.98 11.43 6.66
CA ASP A 84 18.17 10.73 6.14
C ASP A 84 19.09 11.66 5.33
N PHE A 85 18.50 12.50 4.47
CA PHE A 85 19.25 13.52 3.71
C PHE A 85 19.97 14.51 4.64
N THR A 86 19.30 14.94 5.71
CA THR A 86 19.89 15.87 6.69
C THR A 86 21.08 15.24 7.42
N GLU A 87 21.01 13.95 7.74
CA GLU A 87 22.12 13.21 8.36
C GLU A 87 23.28 12.98 7.39
N GLN A 88 23.02 12.76 6.09
CA GLN A 88 24.07 12.69 5.07
C GLN A 88 24.81 14.02 4.88
N VAL A 89 24.09 15.14 4.85
CA VAL A 89 24.69 16.49 4.72
C VAL A 89 25.51 16.87 5.97
N ARG A 90 25.20 16.29 7.12
CA ARG A 90 25.91 16.56 8.38
C ARG A 90 27.23 15.78 8.53
N ARG A 91 27.45 14.71 7.74
CA ARG A 91 28.71 13.98 7.69
C ARG A 91 29.68 14.59 6.67
#